data_AF-A0A7J3JC04-F1
#
_entry.id   AF-A0A7J3JC04-F1
#
_cell.length_a   1.000
_cell.length_b   1.000
_cell.length_c   1.000
_cell.angle_alpha   90.00
_cell.angle_beta   90.00
_cell.angle_gamma   90.00
#
_symmetry.space_group_name_H-M   'P 1'
#
loop_
_entity.id
_entity.type
_entity.pdbx_description
1 polymer ?
#
loop_
_entity_poly.entity_id
_entity_poly.type
_entity_poly.pdbx_seq_one_letter_code
_entity_poly.pdbx_strand_id
1 'polypeptide(L)'
;MVPVLNVNWQSPPTDYTLSERDADLLSLIETEDLAVFTFDGLKRRTGLHPETLSRILGRLEEEGIIKKEPSGYRVTPKITELNLQHPKTETPSSQLIQTFLPSDLLTQQLILQLKGKWFGVLRWLGISENQQGVTLKWVTEDGGIQIAANIQGSALCIEAKFLTNNNLNVALKAAYQLMSLIGKIANSSKTAGPAVARHVGYFGEYNLPA
;
A
#
# COMPACT_ATOMS: atom_id res chain seq x y z
N MET A 1 -44.73 -37.43 -36.64
CA MET A 1 -44.46 -37.84 -35.25
C MET A 1 -43.01 -37.43 -34.96
N VAL A 2 -42.82 -36.30 -34.30
CA VAL A 2 -41.50 -35.66 -34.08
C VAL A 2 -41.21 -35.73 -32.58
N PRO A 3 -40.04 -36.20 -32.12
CA PRO A 3 -39.75 -36.21 -30.70
C PRO A 3 -39.37 -34.79 -30.26
N VAL A 4 -40.08 -34.31 -29.25
CA VAL A 4 -39.84 -33.03 -28.57
C VAL A 4 -38.62 -33.20 -27.66
N LEU A 5 -37.54 -32.49 -27.95
CA LEU A 5 -36.39 -32.38 -27.06
C LEU A 5 -36.82 -31.70 -25.76
N ASN A 6 -36.79 -32.46 -24.67
CA ASN A 6 -37.00 -31.96 -23.32
C ASN A 6 -35.75 -31.16 -22.91
N VAL A 7 -35.74 -29.86 -23.21
CA VAL A 7 -34.69 -28.95 -22.76
C VAL A 7 -34.91 -28.69 -21.28
N ASN A 8 -34.21 -29.45 -20.45
CA ASN A 8 -34.13 -29.22 -19.02
C ASN A 8 -33.39 -27.91 -18.80
N TRP A 9 -34.10 -26.84 -18.45
CA TRP A 9 -33.50 -25.59 -17.99
C TRP A 9 -32.87 -25.84 -16.62
N GLN A 10 -31.70 -26.47 -16.60
CA GLN A 10 -30.85 -26.45 -15.42
C GLN A 10 -30.41 -25.01 -15.21
N SER A 11 -30.98 -24.41 -14.17
CA SER A 11 -30.49 -23.16 -13.60
C SER A 11 -28.98 -23.29 -13.37
N PRO A 12 -28.17 -22.24 -13.59
CA PRO A 12 -26.74 -22.32 -13.32
C PRO A 12 -26.55 -22.67 -11.83
N PRO A 13 -25.65 -23.60 -11.49
CA PRO A 13 -25.36 -23.88 -10.10
C PRO A 13 -24.71 -22.62 -9.48
N THR A 14 -25.46 -21.93 -8.61
CA THR A 14 -24.92 -21.02 -7.60
C THR A 14 -24.21 -21.86 -6.54
N ASP A 15 -23.08 -22.44 -6.90
CA ASP A 15 -22.14 -23.01 -5.93
C ASP A 15 -21.25 -21.87 -5.44
N TYR A 16 -21.61 -21.31 -4.28
CA TYR A 16 -20.78 -20.40 -3.48
C TYR A 16 -19.60 -21.14 -2.84
N THR A 17 -18.85 -21.91 -3.62
CA THR A 17 -17.57 -22.43 -3.18
C THR A 17 -16.52 -21.36 -3.46
N LEU A 18 -15.94 -20.82 -2.39
CA LEU A 18 -14.75 -19.98 -2.47
C LEU A 18 -13.69 -20.83 -3.19
N SER A 19 -13.22 -20.38 -4.36
CA SER A 19 -12.13 -21.09 -5.05
C SER A 19 -10.89 -21.06 -4.15
N GLU A 20 -9.99 -22.04 -4.24
CA GLU A 20 -8.70 -22.00 -3.52
C GLU A 20 -7.95 -20.68 -3.79
N ARG A 21 -8.12 -20.09 -4.98
CA ARG A 21 -7.53 -18.78 -5.32
C ARG A 21 -8.22 -17.59 -4.68
N ASP A 22 -9.52 -17.69 -4.42
CA ASP A 22 -10.27 -16.68 -3.67
C ASP A 22 -9.78 -16.67 -2.23
N ALA A 23 -9.59 -17.87 -1.65
CA ALA A 23 -9.08 -18.06 -0.30
C ALA A 23 -7.64 -17.55 -0.16
N ASP A 24 -6.77 -17.80 -1.14
CA ASP A 24 -5.38 -17.31 -1.15
C ASP A 24 -5.31 -15.79 -1.17
N LEU A 25 -6.10 -15.16 -2.06
CA LEU A 25 -6.15 -13.69 -2.17
C LEU A 25 -6.71 -13.08 -0.88
N LEU A 26 -7.76 -13.66 -0.30
CA LEU A 26 -8.34 -13.18 0.94
C LEU A 26 -7.37 -13.35 2.12
N SER A 27 -6.69 -14.50 2.21
CA SER A 27 -5.64 -14.77 3.21
C SER A 27 -4.48 -13.79 3.07
N LEU A 28 -4.12 -13.38 1.86
CA LEU A 28 -3.11 -12.35 1.61
C LEU A 28 -3.58 -10.98 2.13
N ILE A 29 -4.82 -10.58 1.84
CA ILE A 29 -5.39 -9.31 2.30
C ILE A 29 -5.38 -9.25 3.83
N GLU A 30 -5.79 -10.33 4.50
CA GLU A 30 -5.79 -10.42 5.96
C GLU A 30 -4.37 -10.47 6.55
N THR A 31 -3.49 -11.31 6.00
CA THR A 31 -2.10 -11.43 6.47
C THR A 31 -1.35 -10.12 6.34
N GLU A 32 -1.64 -9.36 5.29
CA GLU A 32 -1.05 -8.06 5.04
C GLU A 32 -1.87 -6.90 5.64
N ASP A 33 -2.97 -7.16 6.35
CA ASP A 33 -3.83 -6.15 6.99
C ASP A 33 -4.18 -4.97 6.07
N LEU A 34 -4.42 -5.25 4.78
CA LEU A 34 -4.58 -4.20 3.77
C LEU A 34 -5.91 -3.49 3.96
N ALA A 35 -5.87 -2.21 4.36
CA ALA A 35 -7.07 -1.36 4.43
C ALA A 35 -7.50 -0.87 3.04
N VAL A 36 -6.52 -0.42 2.24
CA VAL A 36 -6.73 0.01 0.84
C VAL A 36 -5.59 -0.50 -0.03
N PHE A 37 -5.91 -1.06 -1.20
CA PHE A 37 -4.93 -1.61 -2.14
C PHE A 37 -5.34 -1.35 -3.59
N THR A 38 -4.41 -1.57 -4.53
CA THR A 38 -4.69 -1.41 -5.97
C THR A 38 -4.73 -2.74 -6.71
N PHE A 39 -5.48 -2.79 -7.81
CA PHE A 39 -5.49 -3.94 -8.72
C PHE A 39 -4.08 -4.33 -9.16
N ASP A 40 -3.32 -3.32 -9.60
CA ASP A 40 -1.99 -3.49 -10.20
C ASP A 40 -0.94 -3.94 -9.16
N GLY A 41 -1.05 -3.45 -7.92
CA GLY A 41 -0.25 -3.90 -6.79
C GLY A 41 -0.57 -5.35 -6.40
N LEU A 42 -1.85 -5.67 -6.27
CA LEU A 42 -2.28 -7.03 -5.90
C LEU A 42 -1.96 -8.05 -6.99
N LYS A 43 -2.08 -7.67 -8.27
CA LYS A 43 -1.65 -8.47 -9.42
C LYS A 43 -0.17 -8.83 -9.33
N ARG A 44 0.70 -7.86 -9.02
CA ARG A 44 2.14 -8.12 -8.84
C ARG A 44 2.42 -9.01 -7.66
N ARG A 45 1.71 -8.78 -6.55
CA ARG A 45 1.91 -9.52 -5.30
C ARG A 45 1.51 -10.99 -5.40
N THR A 46 0.48 -11.29 -6.19
CA THR A 46 -0.09 -12.63 -6.37
C THR A 46 0.39 -13.33 -7.64
N GLY A 47 0.89 -12.59 -8.63
CA GLY A 47 1.26 -13.13 -9.94
C GLY A 47 0.06 -13.63 -10.77
N LEU A 48 -1.17 -13.33 -10.37
CA LEU A 48 -2.38 -13.81 -11.03
C LEU A 48 -2.61 -13.15 -12.39
N HIS A 49 -3.24 -13.90 -13.30
CA HIS A 49 -3.71 -13.35 -14.57
C HIS A 49 -4.75 -12.23 -14.33
N PRO A 50 -4.72 -11.11 -15.10
CA PRO A 50 -5.62 -9.99 -14.88
C PRO A 50 -7.10 -10.37 -14.88
N GLU A 51 -7.52 -11.25 -15.77
CA GLU A 51 -8.92 -11.69 -15.86
C GLU A 51 -9.35 -12.46 -14.61
N THR A 52 -8.50 -13.37 -14.13
CA THR A 52 -8.72 -14.11 -12.89
C THR A 52 -8.85 -13.14 -11.73
N LEU A 53 -7.89 -12.22 -11.57
CA LEU A 53 -7.93 -11.24 -10.49
C LEU A 53 -9.18 -10.36 -10.54
N SER A 54 -9.57 -9.91 -11.74
CA SER A 54 -10.78 -9.12 -11.93
C SER A 54 -12.04 -9.89 -11.53
N ARG A 55 -12.11 -11.18 -11.86
CA ARG A 55 -13.23 -12.04 -11.49
C ARG A 55 -13.32 -12.24 -9.98
N ILE A 56 -12.19 -12.49 -9.31
CA ILE A 56 -12.16 -12.68 -7.85
C ILE A 56 -12.56 -11.39 -7.13
N LEU A 57 -11.97 -10.25 -7.53
CA LEU A 57 -12.30 -8.95 -6.93
C LEU A 57 -13.75 -8.55 -7.17
N GLY A 58 -14.32 -8.86 -8.35
CA GLY A 58 -15.73 -8.65 -8.63
C GLY A 58 -16.62 -9.42 -7.64
N ARG A 59 -16.33 -10.71 -7.41
CA ARG A 59 -17.07 -11.52 -6.42
C ARG A 59 -16.95 -10.95 -5.00
N LEU A 60 -15.73 -10.61 -4.57
CA LEU A 60 -15.50 -10.03 -3.24
C LEU A 60 -16.23 -8.68 -3.07
N GLU A 61 -16.37 -7.91 -4.16
CA GLU A 61 -17.15 -6.67 -4.18
C GLU A 61 -18.66 -6.93 -4.10
N GLU A 62 -19.18 -7.90 -4.86
CA GLU A 62 -20.58 -8.33 -4.82
C GLU A 62 -20.98 -8.86 -3.43
N GLU A 63 -20.06 -9.57 -2.76
CA GLU A 63 -20.25 -10.04 -1.39
C GLU A 63 -20.06 -8.93 -0.34
N GLY A 64 -19.64 -7.72 -0.75
CA GLY A 64 -19.45 -6.58 0.12
C GLY A 64 -18.23 -6.67 1.05
N ILE A 65 -17.29 -7.58 0.75
CA ILE A 65 -16.04 -7.77 1.49
C ILE A 65 -15.04 -6.67 1.14
N ILE A 66 -15.08 -6.21 -0.11
CA ILE A 66 -14.33 -5.06 -0.58
C ILE A 66 -15.27 -4.07 -1.27
N LYS A 67 -14.82 -2.83 -1.40
CA LYS A 67 -15.52 -1.77 -2.14
C LYS A 67 -14.56 -1.12 -3.10
N LYS A 68 -14.94 -0.99 -4.37
CA LYS A 68 -14.15 -0.25 -5.35
C LYS A 68 -14.25 1.26 -5.08
N GLU A 69 -13.09 1.91 -5.06
CA GLU A 69 -12.94 3.35 -4.89
C GLU A 69 -12.03 3.91 -6.01
N PRO A 70 -12.03 5.22 -6.28
CA PRO A 70 -11.14 5.81 -7.28
C PRO A 70 -9.65 5.50 -7.03
N SER A 71 -9.25 5.29 -5.77
CA SER A 71 -7.88 4.95 -5.38
C SER A 71 -7.57 3.44 -5.38
N GLY A 72 -8.50 2.57 -5.79
CA GLY A 72 -8.33 1.12 -5.79
C GLY A 72 -9.50 0.39 -5.13
N TYR A 73 -9.20 -0.49 -4.18
CA TYR A 73 -10.19 -1.24 -3.41
C TYR A 73 -9.97 -1.01 -1.92
N ARG A 74 -11.07 -0.84 -1.19
CA ARG A 74 -11.09 -0.71 0.26
C ARG A 74 -11.67 -1.98 0.86
N VAL A 75 -11.01 -2.52 1.89
CA VAL A 75 -11.53 -3.66 2.65
C VAL A 75 -12.61 -3.19 3.61
N THR A 76 -13.69 -3.96 3.72
CA THR A 76 -14.77 -3.71 4.67
C THR A 76 -14.59 -4.58 5.92
N PRO A 77 -15.21 -4.20 7.06
CA PRO A 77 -15.16 -5.02 8.28
C PRO A 77 -15.72 -6.44 8.11
N LYS A 78 -16.48 -6.69 7.05
CA LYS A 78 -17.08 -7.99 6.74
C LYS A 78 -16.02 -9.09 6.53
N ILE A 79 -14.79 -8.72 6.17
CA ILE A 79 -13.69 -9.68 6.02
C ILE A 79 -13.45 -10.50 7.30
N THR A 80 -13.56 -9.86 8.47
CA THR A 80 -13.35 -10.50 9.78
C THR A 80 -14.44 -11.52 10.10
N GLU A 81 -15.63 -11.38 9.52
CA GLU A 81 -16.75 -12.31 9.71
C GLU A 81 -16.55 -13.63 8.95
N LEU A 82 -15.64 -13.66 7.97
CA LEU A 82 -15.38 -14.84 7.12
C LEU A 82 -14.58 -15.93 7.84
N ASN A 83 -14.06 -15.65 9.05
CA ASN A 83 -13.45 -16.62 9.97
C ASN A 83 -12.52 -17.62 9.24
N LEU A 84 -11.63 -17.08 8.40
CA LEU A 84 -10.70 -17.89 7.61
C LEU A 84 -9.74 -18.59 8.56
N GLN A 85 -9.96 -19.87 8.81
CA GLN A 85 -9.05 -20.73 9.58
C GLN A 85 -7.82 -21.11 8.77
N HIS A 86 -7.17 -20.14 8.13
CA HIS A 86 -5.90 -20.37 7.48
C HIS A 86 -4.77 -20.04 8.45
N PRO A 87 -3.76 -20.92 8.60
CA PRO A 87 -2.59 -20.60 9.40
C PRO A 87 -1.93 -19.37 8.78
N LYS A 88 -1.91 -18.27 9.54
CA LYS A 88 -1.23 -17.03 9.19
C LYS A 88 0.26 -17.34 9.02
N THR A 89 0.64 -17.73 7.81
CA THR A 89 2.02 -18.10 7.49
C THR A 89 2.74 -16.79 7.23
N GLU A 90 3.07 -16.08 8.31
CA GLU A 90 3.81 -14.83 8.22
C GLU A 90 5.20 -15.13 7.71
N THR A 91 5.46 -14.78 6.45
CA THR A 91 6.82 -14.68 5.96
C THR A 91 7.54 -13.65 6.85
N PRO A 92 8.69 -13.99 7.48
CA PRO A 92 9.35 -13.06 8.37
C PRO A 92 9.77 -11.81 7.60
N SER A 93 9.51 -10.63 8.16
CA SER A 93 10.05 -9.37 7.66
C SER A 93 11.42 -9.10 8.28
N SER A 94 12.33 -8.56 7.47
CA SER A 94 13.64 -8.11 7.90
C SER A 94 13.63 -6.59 8.02
N GLN A 95 13.99 -6.08 9.18
CA GLN A 95 14.16 -4.65 9.40
C GLN A 95 15.39 -4.13 8.65
N LEU A 96 15.20 -3.12 7.79
CA LEU A 96 16.27 -2.55 6.98
C LEU A 96 16.75 -1.20 7.52
N ILE A 97 15.81 -0.34 7.93
CA ILE A 97 16.09 1.00 8.46
C ILE A 97 15.16 1.27 9.64
N GLN A 98 15.71 1.83 10.71
CA GLN A 98 14.94 2.40 11.82
C GLN A 98 15.39 3.82 12.07
N THR A 99 14.45 4.75 12.16
CA THR A 99 14.75 6.15 12.40
C THR A 99 13.56 6.88 13.03
N PHE A 100 13.76 8.15 13.33
CA PHE A 100 12.71 9.06 13.78
C PHE A 100 12.46 10.15 12.74
N LEU A 101 11.17 10.45 12.53
CA LEU A 101 10.73 11.57 11.73
C LEU A 101 10.89 12.88 12.52
N PRO A 102 11.21 14.00 11.84
CA PRO A 102 11.26 15.31 12.48
C PRO A 102 9.92 15.68 13.11
N SER A 103 9.93 16.37 14.25
CA SER A 103 8.70 16.77 14.96
C SER A 103 7.84 17.78 14.20
N ASP A 104 8.45 18.53 13.28
CA ASP A 104 7.77 19.46 12.38
C ASP A 104 7.08 18.77 11.18
N LEU A 105 7.31 17.46 10.98
CA LEU A 105 6.68 16.70 9.91
C LEU A 105 5.33 16.12 10.35
N LEU A 106 4.25 16.55 9.70
CA LEU A 106 2.94 15.93 9.90
C LEU A 106 2.88 14.58 9.19
N THR A 107 2.71 13.50 9.96
CA THR A 107 2.60 12.12 9.45
C THR A 107 1.52 11.96 8.37
N GLN A 108 0.40 12.66 8.50
CA GLN A 108 -0.69 12.66 7.53
C GLN A 108 -0.24 13.25 6.18
N GLN A 109 0.55 14.32 6.19
CA GLN A 109 1.11 14.88 4.95
C GLN A 109 2.08 13.90 4.29
N LEU A 110 2.93 13.25 5.09
CA LEU A 110 3.84 12.21 4.59
C LEU A 110 3.07 11.07 3.92
N ILE A 111 2.04 10.54 4.58
CA ILE A 111 1.17 9.49 4.06
C ILE A 111 0.53 9.93 2.74
N LEU A 112 -0.06 11.13 2.68
CA LEU A 112 -0.69 11.65 1.46
C LEU A 112 0.31 11.78 0.30
N GLN A 113 1.54 12.17 0.57
CA GLN A 113 2.58 12.32 -0.45
C GLN A 113 3.12 10.97 -0.95
N LEU A 114 3.15 9.94 -0.11
CA LEU A 114 3.65 8.60 -0.45
C LEU A 114 2.57 7.68 -1.02
N LYS A 115 1.31 7.88 -0.61
CA LYS A 115 0.17 7.04 -1.02
C LYS A 115 0.01 7.03 -2.54
N GLY A 116 -0.05 5.84 -3.12
CA GLY A 116 -0.23 5.66 -4.56
C GLY A 116 1.01 5.96 -5.40
N LYS A 117 2.14 6.37 -4.81
CA LYS A 117 3.35 6.71 -5.56
C LYS A 117 4.16 5.47 -5.93
N TRP A 118 4.70 5.52 -7.13
CA TRP A 118 5.70 4.58 -7.63
C TRP A 118 7.05 5.28 -7.67
N PHE A 119 8.13 4.57 -7.35
CA PHE A 119 9.47 5.12 -7.41
C PHE A 119 10.50 4.00 -7.57
N GLY A 120 11.44 4.20 -8.51
CA GLY A 120 12.40 3.16 -8.86
C GLY A 120 11.71 1.84 -9.24
N VAL A 121 12.10 0.76 -8.58
CA VAL A 121 11.53 -0.59 -8.75
C VAL A 121 10.26 -0.82 -7.93
N LEU A 122 9.89 0.11 -7.04
CA LEU A 122 8.78 -0.04 -6.11
C LEU A 122 7.47 0.45 -6.72
N ARG A 123 6.49 -0.46 -6.77
CA ARG A 123 5.12 -0.21 -7.19
C ARG A 123 4.20 -0.25 -6.00
N TRP A 124 3.25 0.68 -5.98
CA TRP A 124 2.32 0.83 -4.87
C TRP A 124 1.46 -0.41 -4.72
N LEU A 125 1.48 -1.02 -3.53
CA LEU A 125 0.63 -2.15 -3.19
C LEU A 125 -0.62 -1.65 -2.49
N GLY A 126 -0.43 -0.96 -1.36
CA GLY A 126 -1.52 -0.55 -0.50
C GLY A 126 -1.06 0.06 0.81
N ILE A 127 -2.03 0.26 1.69
CA ILE A 127 -1.86 0.83 3.02
C ILE A 127 -2.62 -0.02 4.03
N SER A 128 -2.02 -0.23 5.19
CA SER A 128 -2.62 -0.80 6.39
C SER A 128 -2.69 0.33 7.43
N GLU A 129 -3.81 0.43 8.13
CA GLU A 129 -4.04 1.44 9.16
C GLU A 129 -4.59 0.74 10.39
N ASN A 130 -3.88 0.82 11.51
CA ASN A 130 -4.30 0.24 12.78
C ASN A 130 -4.19 1.28 13.91
N GLN A 131 -4.58 0.89 15.12
CA GLN A 131 -4.55 1.79 16.28
C GLN A 131 -3.12 2.25 16.66
N GLN A 132 -2.09 1.51 16.25
CA GLN A 132 -0.69 1.80 16.58
C GLN A 132 -0.01 2.69 15.54
N GLY A 133 -0.49 2.71 14.30
CA GLY A 133 0.10 3.51 13.25
C GLY A 133 -0.35 3.13 11.85
N VAL A 134 0.43 3.58 10.87
CA VAL A 134 0.13 3.42 9.45
C VAL A 134 1.30 2.71 8.78
N THR A 135 0.99 1.68 8.00
CA THR A 135 1.97 0.95 7.20
C THR A 135 1.70 1.14 5.72
N LEU A 136 2.63 1.77 5.02
CA LEU A 136 2.61 1.94 3.57
C LEU A 136 3.37 0.78 2.93
N LYS A 137 2.80 0.13 1.91
CA LYS A 137 3.38 -1.07 1.30
C LYS A 137 3.61 -0.90 -0.20
N TRP A 138 4.76 -1.35 -0.64
CA TRP A 138 5.16 -1.46 -2.03
C TRP A 138 5.68 -2.85 -2.33
N VAL A 139 5.65 -3.21 -3.61
CA VAL A 139 6.23 -4.45 -4.13
C VAL A 139 7.17 -4.13 -5.28
N THR A 140 8.23 -4.92 -5.46
CA THR A 140 9.08 -4.82 -6.65
C THR A 140 8.29 -5.11 -7.92
N GLU A 141 8.79 -4.62 -9.05
CA GLU A 141 8.18 -4.87 -10.35
C GLU A 141 7.97 -6.35 -10.66
N ASP A 142 8.92 -7.21 -10.25
CA ASP A 142 8.81 -8.66 -10.43
C ASP A 142 7.94 -9.37 -9.37
N GLY A 143 7.49 -8.65 -8.33
CA GLY A 143 6.71 -9.23 -7.25
C GLY A 143 7.52 -9.91 -6.14
N GLY A 144 8.84 -10.04 -6.28
CA GLY A 144 9.65 -10.90 -5.42
C GLY A 144 10.04 -10.31 -4.06
N ILE A 145 9.97 -8.98 -3.89
CA ILE A 145 10.27 -8.29 -2.63
C ILE A 145 9.17 -7.28 -2.32
N GLN A 146 8.64 -7.34 -1.11
CA GLN A 146 7.74 -6.33 -0.58
C GLN A 146 8.49 -5.42 0.40
N ILE A 147 8.35 -4.11 0.24
CA ILE A 147 8.90 -3.10 1.15
C ILE A 147 7.75 -2.43 1.89
N ALA A 148 7.85 -2.34 3.21
CA ALA A 148 6.87 -1.70 4.06
C ALA A 148 7.52 -0.55 4.84
N ALA A 149 6.87 0.60 4.90
CA ALA A 149 7.21 1.68 5.82
C ALA A 149 6.13 1.78 6.91
N ASN A 150 6.50 1.41 8.12
CA ASN A 150 5.66 1.45 9.30
C ASN A 150 5.95 2.74 10.08
N ILE A 151 4.92 3.56 10.26
CA ILE A 151 5.00 4.85 10.95
C ILE A 151 4.14 4.78 12.21
N GLN A 152 4.77 4.86 13.38
CA GLN A 152 4.12 4.83 14.70
C GLN A 152 4.57 6.03 15.51
N GLY A 153 3.68 7.00 15.71
CA GLY A 153 4.06 8.30 16.26
C GLY A 153 5.13 8.98 15.39
N SER A 154 6.31 9.21 15.96
CA SER A 154 7.49 9.73 15.24
C SER A 154 8.45 8.65 14.76
N ALA A 155 8.27 7.39 15.16
CA ALA A 155 9.14 6.31 14.72
C ALA A 155 8.77 5.89 13.29
N LEU A 156 9.80 5.75 12.45
CA LEU A 156 9.72 5.18 11.11
C LEU A 156 10.58 3.92 11.04
N CYS A 157 9.96 2.80 10.72
CA CYS A 157 10.62 1.54 10.42
C CYS A 157 10.39 1.17 8.95
N ILE A 158 11.46 0.87 8.22
CA ILE A 158 11.38 0.31 6.87
C ILE A 158 11.81 -1.15 6.92
N GLU A 159 10.93 -2.03 6.46
CA GLU A 159 11.09 -3.47 6.48
C GLU A 159 10.97 -4.06 5.08
N ALA A 160 11.58 -5.21 4.88
CA ALA A 160 11.47 -6.00 3.67
C ALA A 160 10.96 -7.41 3.96
N LYS A 161 10.01 -7.87 3.16
CA LYS A 161 9.57 -9.26 3.11
C LYS A 161 10.02 -9.85 1.78
N PHE A 162 10.81 -10.93 1.83
CA PHE A 162 11.32 -11.62 0.65
C PHE A 162 10.35 -12.76 0.28
N LEU A 163 9.69 -12.65 -0.87
CA LEU A 163 8.59 -13.53 -1.27
C LEU A 163 9.08 -14.68 -2.14
N THR A 164 9.84 -14.35 -3.19
CA THR A 164 10.44 -15.32 -4.11
C THR A 164 11.92 -15.07 -4.34
N ASN A 165 12.40 -13.87 -4.05
CA ASN A 165 13.77 -13.44 -4.31
C ASN A 165 14.39 -12.87 -3.04
N ASN A 166 15.40 -13.55 -2.49
CA ASN A 166 16.14 -13.08 -1.32
C ASN A 166 17.35 -12.21 -1.71
N ASN A 167 17.08 -11.06 -2.35
CA ASN A 167 18.12 -10.10 -2.71
C ASN A 167 18.11 -8.90 -1.77
N LEU A 168 18.83 -9.04 -0.66
CA LEU A 168 18.98 -7.99 0.35
C LEU A 168 19.52 -6.67 -0.24
N ASN A 169 20.40 -6.73 -1.25
CA ASN A 169 20.97 -5.52 -1.86
C ASN A 169 19.91 -4.71 -2.61
N VAL A 170 18.99 -5.38 -3.32
CA VAL A 170 17.87 -4.70 -3.98
C VAL A 170 16.94 -4.08 -2.93
N ALA A 171 16.64 -4.82 -1.87
CA ALA A 171 15.80 -4.33 -0.78
C ALA A 171 16.41 -3.11 -0.07
N LEU A 172 17.71 -3.14 0.23
CA LEU A 172 18.43 -2.01 0.82
C LEU A 172 18.45 -0.78 -0.08
N LYS A 173 18.73 -0.95 -1.38
CA LYS A 173 18.67 0.16 -2.35
C LYS A 173 17.27 0.78 -2.41
N ALA A 174 16.24 -0.06 -2.42
CA ALA A 174 14.84 0.40 -2.40
C ALA A 174 14.51 1.15 -1.10
N ALA A 175 14.95 0.65 0.06
CA ALA A 175 14.79 1.31 1.34
C ALA A 175 15.48 2.69 1.40
N TYR A 176 16.71 2.80 0.89
CA TYR A 176 17.41 4.08 0.82
C TYR A 176 16.73 5.07 -0.14
N GLN A 177 16.18 4.60 -1.25
CA GLN A 177 15.40 5.44 -2.17
C GLN A 177 14.14 5.97 -1.50
N LEU A 178 13.42 5.12 -0.76
CA LEU A 178 12.26 5.53 0.03
C LEU A 178 12.66 6.56 1.10
N MET A 179 13.73 6.30 1.85
CA MET A 179 14.21 7.25 2.85
C MET A 179 14.65 8.59 2.24
N SER A 180 15.27 8.58 1.06
CA SER A 180 15.61 9.80 0.33
C SER A 180 14.36 10.60 -0.06
N LEU A 181 13.30 9.93 -0.52
CA LEU A 181 12.02 10.57 -0.85
C LEU A 181 11.37 11.17 0.40
N ILE A 182 11.35 10.44 1.51
CA ILE A 182 10.85 10.92 2.81
C ILE A 182 11.64 12.16 3.25
N GLY A 183 12.97 12.13 3.14
CA GLY A 183 13.83 13.26 3.45
C GLY A 183 13.55 14.50 2.58
N LYS A 184 13.25 14.31 1.28
CA LYS A 184 12.84 15.41 0.40
C LYS A 184 11.51 16.01 0.85
N ILE A 185 10.51 15.18 1.14
CA ILE A 185 9.20 15.64 1.64
C ILE A 185 9.37 16.44 2.94
N ALA A 186 10.20 15.95 3.87
CA ALA A 186 10.48 16.63 5.11
C ALA A 186 11.14 18.01 4.89
N ASN A 187 12.12 18.09 3.99
CA ASN A 187 12.77 19.35 3.69
C ASN A 187 11.87 20.33 2.91
N SER A 188 10.98 19.83 2.05
CA SER A 188 10.01 20.67 1.32
C SER A 188 8.92 21.23 2.24
N SER A 189 8.55 20.53 3.32
CA SER A 189 7.58 21.02 4.31
C SER A 189 8.09 22.27 5.06
N LYS A 190 9.41 22.41 5.24
CA LYS A 190 10.04 23.61 5.85
C LYS A 190 9.91 24.87 5.00
N THR A 191 9.78 24.75 3.68
CA THR A 191 9.61 25.90 2.77
C THR A 191 8.19 26.47 2.73
N ALA A 192 7.22 25.84 3.41
CA ALA A 192 5.83 26.31 3.52
C ALA A 192 5.50 26.96 4.88
N GLY A 193 6.52 27.40 5.64
CA GLY A 193 6.32 28.37 6.74
C GLY A 193 5.82 29.72 6.18
N PRO A 194 5.11 30.55 6.97
CA PRO A 194 4.49 31.76 6.47
C PRO A 194 5.56 32.62 5.81
N ALA A 195 5.21 33.26 4.70
CA ALA A 195 6.02 34.30 4.10
C ALA A 195 6.26 35.39 5.16
N VAL A 196 7.32 35.23 5.95
CA VAL A 196 7.88 36.31 6.74
C VAL A 196 8.41 37.25 5.67
N ALA A 197 7.62 38.30 5.42
CA ALA A 197 8.01 39.41 4.58
C ALA A 197 9.45 39.77 4.93
N ARG A 198 10.35 39.52 3.98
CA ARG A 198 11.71 40.03 4.02
C ARG A 198 11.61 41.54 3.93
N HIS A 199 11.38 42.20 5.06
CA HIS A 199 11.79 43.59 5.23
C HIS A 199 13.31 43.57 5.29
N VAL A 200 13.93 43.56 4.12
CA VAL A 200 15.29 44.03 3.94
C VAL A 200 15.22 45.54 4.17
N GLY A 201 15.38 45.96 5.42
CA GLY A 201 15.61 47.35 5.75
C GLY A 201 16.96 47.77 5.21
N TYR A 202 16.96 48.36 4.03
CA TYR A 202 18.09 49.06 3.46
C TYR A 202 18.31 50.34 4.28
N PHE A 203 19.17 50.30 5.31
CA PHE A 203 19.73 51.52 5.86
C PHE A 203 20.96 51.89 5.03
N GLY A 204 20.69 52.69 4.00
CA GLY A 204 21.69 53.40 3.23
C GLY A 204 22.47 54.38 4.10
N GLU A 205 23.71 54.55 3.68
CA GLU A 205 24.76 55.38 4.25
C GLU A 205 24.28 56.80 4.61
N TYR A 206 24.63 57.25 5.82
CA TYR A 206 24.70 58.67 6.13
C TYR A 206 26.15 59.05 6.39
N ASN A 207 26.60 59.96 5.53
CA ASN A 207 27.85 60.71 5.53
C ASN A 207 28.40 61.06 6.92
N LEU A 208 29.72 60.87 7.08
CA LEU A 208 30.53 61.58 8.06
C LEU A 208 30.89 62.98 7.54
N PRO A 209 30.72 64.03 8.35
CA PRO A 209 31.64 65.17 8.45
C PRO A 209 32.38 65.08 9.81
N ALA A 210 33.63 65.52 9.98
CA ALA A 210 34.48 66.43 9.24
C ALA A 210 35.96 66.02 9.39
#